data_AF-A0A7T8KE22-F1
#
_entry.id   AF-A0A7T8KE22-F1
#
_cell.length_a   1.000
_cell.length_b   1.000
_cell.length_c   1.000
_cell.angle_alpha   90.00
_cell.angle_beta   90.00
_cell.angle_gamma   90.00
#
_symmetry.space_group_name_H-M   'P 1'
#
loop_
_entity.id
_entity.type
_entity.pdbx_description
1 polymer ?
#
loop_
_entity_poly.entity_id
_entity_poly.type
_entity_poly.pdbx_seq_one_letter_code
_entity_poly.pdbx_strand_id
1 'polypeptide(L)'
;MFKQALLDLEDKVLELGGENLEKYGLPKVDRSVGKGLEPREVLRERAYNFEDLQDFTEENEPKLRENEDQKHAYDTLLLAVEGNKGGLFFLDAPGGTGKTFLTNLLMAK
;
A
#
# COMPACT_ATOMS: atom_id res chain seq x y z
N MET A 1 -0.32 -5.41 13.03
CA MET A 1 0.30 -6.51 12.27
C MET A 1 0.58 -7.71 13.18
N PHE A 2 1.31 -7.54 14.29
CA PHE A 2 1.65 -8.65 15.20
C PHE A 2 0.45 -9.45 15.75
N LYS A 3 -0.64 -8.78 16.14
CA LYS A 3 -1.82 -9.46 16.72
C LYS A 3 -2.63 -10.26 15.69
N GLN A 4 -2.86 -9.69 14.50
CA GLN A 4 -3.59 -10.38 13.42
C GLN A 4 -2.78 -11.54 12.85
N ALA A 5 -1.47 -11.36 12.64
CA ALA A 5 -0.60 -12.44 12.17
C ALA A 5 -0.58 -13.63 13.14
N LEU A 6 -0.61 -13.38 14.46
CA LEU A 6 -0.73 -14.44 15.47
C LEU A 6 -2.10 -15.14 15.45
N LEU A 7 -3.19 -14.40 15.23
CA LEU A 7 -4.52 -14.98 15.03
C LEU A 7 -4.55 -15.90 13.80
N ASP A 8 -4.06 -15.42 12.66
CA ASP A 8 -4.06 -16.17 11.40
C ASP A 8 -3.16 -17.41 11.50
N LEU A 9 -2.02 -17.29 12.18
CA LEU A 9 -1.12 -18.40 12.45
C LEU A 9 -1.77 -19.44 13.37
N GLU A 10 -2.44 -19.02 14.45
CA GLU A 10 -3.12 -19.94 15.37
C GLU A 10 -4.27 -20.67 14.68
N ASP A 11 -5.09 -19.95 13.90
CA ASP A 11 -6.16 -20.55 13.10
C ASP A 11 -5.58 -21.61 12.15
N LYS A 12 -4.45 -21.32 11.50
CA LYS A 12 -3.78 -22.28 10.60
C LYS A 12 -3.21 -23.50 11.32
N VAL A 13 -2.59 -23.31 12.49
CA VAL A 13 -2.04 -24.40 13.29
C VAL A 13 -3.16 -25.33 13.77
N LEU A 14 -4.27 -24.77 14.23
CA LEU A 14 -5.45 -25.53 14.66
C LEU A 14 -6.10 -26.29 13.49
N GLU A 15 -6.21 -25.68 12.30
CA GLU A 15 -6.70 -26.35 11.08
C GLU A 15 -5.85 -27.59 10.73
N LEU A 16 -4.55 -27.55 11.00
CA LEU A 16 -3.63 -28.66 10.75
C LEU A 16 -3.62 -29.72 11.87
N GLY A 17 -4.50 -29.60 12.87
CA GLY A 17 -4.57 -30.50 14.02
C GLY A 17 -3.51 -30.23 15.10
N GLY A 18 -2.87 -29.06 15.06
CA GLY A 18 -1.96 -28.59 16.11
C GLY A 18 -2.69 -28.05 17.33
N GLU A 19 -1.92 -27.42 18.23
CA GLU A 19 -2.43 -26.87 19.49
C GLU A 19 -2.31 -25.34 19.54
N ASN A 20 -2.78 -24.72 20.62
CA ASN A 20 -2.64 -23.26 20.81
C ASN A 20 -1.18 -22.83 20.74
N LEU A 21 -0.95 -21.59 20.25
CA LEU A 21 0.40 -21.07 20.01
C LEU A 21 1.26 -21.01 21.29
N GLU A 22 0.61 -20.90 22.47
CA GLU A 22 1.26 -20.97 23.79
C GLU A 22 2.13 -22.23 23.95
N LYS A 23 1.71 -23.38 23.39
CA LYS A 23 2.47 -24.63 23.46
C LYS A 23 3.80 -24.59 22.73
N TYR A 24 3.90 -23.71 21.73
CA TYR A 24 5.10 -23.53 20.91
C TYR A 24 5.96 -22.35 21.42
N GLY A 25 5.66 -21.80 22.60
CA GLY A 25 6.38 -20.68 23.20
C GLY A 25 6.03 -19.31 22.63
N LEU A 26 4.92 -19.21 21.89
CA LEU A 26 4.44 -17.95 21.33
C LEU A 26 3.43 -17.26 22.27
N PRO A 27 3.24 -15.93 22.15
CA PRO A 27 2.29 -15.20 22.97
C PRO A 27 0.87 -15.74 22.82
N LYS A 28 0.12 -15.77 23.93
CA LYS A 28 -1.29 -16.11 23.93
C LYS A 28 -2.08 -15.19 23.01
N VAL A 29 -2.92 -15.79 22.17
CA VAL A 29 -3.79 -15.05 21.26
C VAL A 29 -5.03 -14.56 22.01
N ASP A 30 -5.21 -13.24 22.03
CA ASP A 30 -6.41 -12.61 22.58
C ASP A 30 -7.47 -12.46 21.48
N ARG A 31 -8.47 -13.35 21.49
CA ARG A 31 -9.58 -13.38 20.54
C ARG A 31 -10.67 -12.33 20.82
N SER A 32 -10.60 -11.60 21.94
CA SER A 32 -11.55 -10.52 22.25
C SER A 32 -11.32 -9.27 21.40
N VAL A 33 -10.09 -9.11 20.90
CA VAL A 33 -9.71 -8.05 19.97
C VAL A 33 -10.12 -8.50 18.57
N GLY A 34 -11.24 -7.97 18.07
CA GLY A 34 -11.82 -8.37 16.79
C GLY A 34 -10.84 -8.30 15.61
N LYS A 35 -11.02 -9.19 14.62
CA LYS A 35 -10.28 -9.33 13.35
C LYS A 35 -10.27 -8.08 12.43
N GLY A 36 -10.65 -6.90 12.93
CA GLY A 36 -10.87 -5.70 12.13
C GLY A 36 -10.16 -4.44 12.62
N LEU A 37 -9.34 -4.52 13.67
CA LEU A 37 -8.56 -3.37 14.10
C LEU A 37 -7.32 -3.23 13.22
N GLU A 38 -7.43 -2.34 12.24
CA GLU A 38 -6.29 -1.87 11.46
C GLU A 38 -5.16 -1.44 12.41
N PRO A 39 -3.93 -1.88 12.17
CA PRO A 39 -2.81 -1.51 13.03
C PRO A 39 -2.70 0.01 13.11
N ARG A 40 -2.42 0.55 14.30
CA ARG A 40 -2.23 2.00 14.49
C ARG A 40 -1.28 2.63 13.47
N GLU A 41 -0.19 1.93 13.15
CA GLU A 41 0.77 2.41 12.14
C GLU A 41 0.13 2.52 10.75
N VAL A 42 -0.71 1.55 10.34
CA VAL A 42 -1.42 1.62 9.06
C VAL A 42 -2.44 2.75 9.05
N LEU A 43 -3.18 2.93 10.15
CA LEU A 43 -4.10 4.07 10.29
C LEU A 43 -3.37 5.41 10.21
N ARG A 44 -2.19 5.50 10.85
CA ARG A 44 -1.35 6.70 10.82
C ARG A 44 -0.79 6.95 9.42
N GLU A 45 -0.31 5.91 8.75
CA GLU A 45 0.20 6.02 7.38
C GLU A 45 -0.90 6.44 6.43
N ARG A 46 -2.12 5.92 6.56
CA ARG A 46 -3.26 6.27 5.71
C ARG A 46 -4.01 7.55 6.10
N ALA A 47 -3.57 8.25 7.14
CA ALA A 47 -4.20 9.49 7.61
C ALA A 47 -3.82 10.69 6.73
N TYR A 48 -3.99 10.56 5.40
CA TYR A 48 -3.77 11.62 4.44
C TYR A 48 -5.01 12.52 4.34
N ASN A 49 -4.79 13.79 3.97
CA ASN A 49 -5.90 14.65 3.59
C ASN A 49 -6.31 14.34 2.15
N PHE A 50 -7.46 13.69 1.98
CA PHE A 50 -7.97 13.30 0.67
C PHE A 50 -8.28 14.51 -0.22
N GLU A 51 -8.77 15.61 0.35
CA GLU A 51 -9.10 16.84 -0.38
C GLU A 51 -7.83 17.46 -0.96
N ASP A 52 -6.77 17.61 -0.16
CA ASP A 52 -5.48 18.15 -0.64
C ASP A 52 -4.85 17.29 -1.75
N LEU A 53 -4.97 15.96 -1.64
CA LEU A 53 -4.45 15.03 -2.66
C LEU A 53 -5.26 15.10 -3.96
N GLN A 54 -6.58 15.25 -3.86
CA GLN A 54 -7.44 15.43 -5.02
C GLN A 54 -7.14 16.76 -5.72
N ASP A 55 -7.07 17.86 -4.97
CA ASP A 55 -6.72 19.18 -5.50
C ASP A 55 -5.35 19.16 -6.19
N PHE A 56 -4.36 18.51 -5.55
CA PHE A 56 -3.03 18.33 -6.13
C PHE A 56 -3.10 17.56 -7.46
N THR A 57 -3.89 16.48 -7.52
CA THR A 57 -4.03 15.68 -8.74
C THR A 57 -4.68 16.48 -9.86
N GLU A 58 -5.78 17.16 -9.57
CA GLU A 58 -6.52 17.98 -10.55
C GLU A 58 -5.66 19.12 -11.12
N GLU A 59 -4.82 19.74 -10.29
CA GLU A 59 -3.91 20.80 -10.74
C GLU A 59 -2.73 20.27 -11.57
N ASN A 60 -2.21 19.08 -11.23
CA ASN A 60 -0.92 18.61 -11.75
C ASN A 60 -1.04 17.55 -12.86
N GLU A 61 -2.10 16.75 -12.90
CA GLU A 61 -2.33 15.76 -13.97
C GLU A 61 -2.33 16.40 -15.37
N PRO A 62 -2.93 17.59 -15.60
CA PRO A 62 -2.86 18.26 -16.90
C PRO A 62 -1.43 18.63 -17.35
N LYS A 63 -0.49 18.83 -16.42
CA LYS A 63 0.91 19.22 -16.73
C LYS A 63 1.69 18.08 -17.41
N LEU A 64 1.23 16.84 -17.29
CA LEU A 64 1.80 15.70 -18.02
C LEU A 64 1.66 15.85 -19.55
N ARG A 65 0.73 16.68 -20.03
CA ARG A 65 0.54 16.90 -21.48
C ARG A 65 1.74 17.57 -22.14
N GLU A 66 2.59 18.23 -21.38
CA GLU A 66 3.80 18.90 -21.88
C GLU A 66 4.98 17.93 -22.06
N ASN A 67 4.90 16.71 -21.54
CA ASN A 67 5.96 15.71 -21.61
C ASN A 67 5.42 14.30 -21.86
N GLU A 68 5.53 13.83 -23.11
CA GLU A 68 4.99 12.52 -23.51
C GLU A 68 5.65 11.34 -22.78
N ASP A 69 6.94 11.41 -22.44
CA ASP A 69 7.64 10.33 -21.72
C ASP A 69 7.09 10.18 -20.30
N GLN A 70 6.87 11.31 -19.61
CA GLN A 70 6.29 11.31 -18.27
C GLN A 70 4.86 10.80 -18.30
N LYS A 71 4.06 11.26 -19.26
CA LYS A 71 2.68 10.79 -19.44
C LYS A 71 2.64 9.29 -19.70
N HIS A 72 3.51 8.78 -20.59
CA HIS A 72 3.58 7.36 -20.89
C HIS A 72 3.92 6.53 -19.65
N ALA A 73 4.89 6.97 -18.84
CA ALA A 73 5.25 6.30 -17.59
C ALA A 73 4.09 6.30 -16.59
N TYR A 74 3.41 7.45 -16.44
CA TYR A 74 2.24 7.61 -15.57
C TYR A 74 1.10 6.67 -15.97
N ASP A 75 0.66 6.73 -17.23
CA ASP A 75 -0.46 5.93 -17.74
C ASP A 75 -0.16 4.42 -17.62
N THR A 76 1.08 4.01 -17.91
CA THR A 76 1.49 2.60 -17.80
C THR A 76 1.41 2.09 -16.37
N LEU A 77 1.88 2.88 -15.40
CA LEU A 77 1.85 2.54 -13.99
C LEU A 77 0.42 2.53 -13.44
N LEU A 78 -0.37 3.54 -13.79
CA LEU A 78 -1.76 3.64 -13.36
C LEU A 78 -2.58 2.44 -13.84
N LEU A 79 -2.45 2.06 -15.12
CA LEU A 79 -3.11 0.88 -15.68
C LEU A 79 -2.66 -0.44 -15.03
N ALA A 80 -1.42 -0.53 -14.57
CA ALA A 80 -0.94 -1.72 -13.86
C ALA A 80 -1.55 -1.83 -12.45
N VAL A 81 -1.68 -0.70 -11.75
CA VAL A 81 -2.31 -0.61 -10.43
C VAL A 81 -3.81 -0.88 -10.51
N GLU A 82 -4.53 -0.17 -11.39
CA GLU A 82 -5.98 -0.34 -11.58
C GLU A 82 -6.33 -1.74 -12.08
N GLY A 83 -5.50 -2.29 -12.95
CA GLY A 83 -5.64 -3.67 -13.43
C GLY A 83 -5.23 -4.74 -12.43
N ASN A 84 -4.76 -4.35 -11.23
CA ASN A 84 -4.25 -5.21 -10.17
C ASN A 84 -3.23 -6.25 -10.69
N LYS A 85 -2.43 -5.85 -11.70
CA LYS A 85 -1.48 -6.73 -12.38
C LYS A 85 -0.24 -6.98 -11.54
N GLY A 86 0.02 -6.09 -10.57
CA GLY A 86 1.26 -6.06 -9.80
C GLY A 86 2.48 -5.78 -10.69
N GLY A 87 3.67 -6.05 -10.17
CA GLY A 87 4.93 -5.93 -10.89
C GLY A 87 5.94 -5.01 -10.22
N LEU A 88 7.16 -5.01 -10.76
CA LEU A 88 8.25 -4.13 -10.33
C LEU A 88 8.63 -3.22 -11.50
N PHE A 89 8.62 -1.91 -11.25
CA PHE A 89 8.91 -0.89 -12.25
C PHE A 89 10.09 -0.03 -11.81
N PHE A 90 10.93 0.36 -12.77
CA PHE A 90 12.06 1.25 -12.54
C PHE A 90 11.83 2.54 -13.33
N LEU A 91 11.79 3.67 -12.63
CA LEU A 91 11.74 4.98 -13.26
C LEU A 91 13.17 5.52 -13.44
N ASP A 92 13.83 5.09 -14.51
CA ASP A 92 15.19 5.52 -14.84
C ASP A 92 15.16 6.81 -15.67
N ALA A 93 15.66 7.89 -15.07
CA ALA A 93 15.81 9.16 -15.76
C ALA A 93 16.90 10.01 -15.09
N PRO A 94 17.59 10.89 -15.84
CA PRO A 94 18.59 11.81 -15.30
C PRO A 94 18.07 12.74 -14.19
N GLY A 95 18.98 13.40 -13.47
CA GLY A 95 18.59 14.45 -12.51
C GLY A 95 17.77 15.57 -13.16
N GLY A 96 16.76 16.10 -12.47
CA GLY A 96 15.95 17.21 -12.95
C GLY A 96 14.79 16.86 -13.89
N THR A 97 14.61 15.59 -14.27
CA THR A 97 13.54 15.16 -15.21
C THR A 97 12.18 14.92 -14.57
N GLY A 98 11.92 15.43 -13.37
CA GLY A 98 10.60 15.34 -12.73
C GLY A 98 10.20 13.94 -12.23
N LYS A 99 11.13 13.02 -11.97
CA LYS A 99 10.82 11.71 -11.35
C LYS A 99 10.01 11.85 -10.06
N THR A 100 10.39 12.78 -9.18
CA THR A 100 9.68 13.05 -7.92
C THR A 100 8.26 13.56 -8.17
N PHE A 101 8.08 14.37 -9.22
CA PHE A 101 6.75 14.86 -9.61
C PHE A 101 5.85 13.69 -10.01
N LEU A 102 6.34 12.79 -10.88
CA LEU A 102 5.61 11.59 -11.28
C LEU A 102 5.24 10.69 -10.09
N THR A 103 6.19 10.43 -9.19
CA THR A 103 5.93 9.58 -8.02
C THR A 103 4.88 10.19 -7.10
N ASN A 104 4.92 11.50 -6.89
CA ASN A 104 3.93 12.19 -6.04
C ASN A 104 2.54 12.16 -6.68
N LEU A 105 2.45 12.38 -8.00
CA LEU A 105 1.20 12.34 -8.73
C LEU A 105 0.56 10.94 -8.75
N LEU A 106 1.38 9.88 -8.82
CA LEU A 106 0.91 8.49 -8.70
C LEU A 106 0.41 8.16 -7.29
N MET A 107 1.07 8.69 -6.25
CA MET A 107 0.69 8.46 -4.85
C MET A 107 -0.53 9.27 -4.39
N ALA A 108 -0.87 10.33 -5.13
CA ALA A 108 -2.04 11.16 -4.84
C ALA A 108 -3.36 10.59 -5.41
N LYS A 109 -3.26 9.59 -6.30
CA LYS A 109 -4.38 8.81 -6.84
C LYS A 109 -4.66 7.57 -5.99
#